data_AF-A0A3Q3R7G6-F1
#
_entry.id   AF-A0A3Q3R7G6-F1
#
_cell.length_a   1.000
_cell.length_b   1.000
_cell.length_c   1.000
_cell.angle_alpha   90.00
_cell.angle_beta   90.00
_cell.angle_gamma   90.00
#
_symmetry.space_group_name_H-M   'P 1'
#
loop_
_entity.id
_entity.type
_entity.pdbx_description
1 polymer ?
#
loop_
_entity_poly.entity_id
_entity_poly.type
_entity_poly.pdbx_seq_one_letter_code
_entity_poly.pdbx_strand_id
1 'polypeptide(L)' 'MMKIYGGRQRNGVCPAHFSAGFRNVVRKVWQALDGLRMLGKNPG' A
#
# COMPACT_ATOMS: atom_id res chain seq x y z
N MET A 1 0.11 -7.23 2.45
CA MET A 1 0.64 -5.89 2.77
C MET A 1 -0.19 -4.70 2.24
N MET A 2 -1.44 -4.86 1.77
CA MET A 2 -2.19 -3.71 1.18
C MET A 2 -3.48 -3.33 1.92
N LYS A 3 -3.85 -4.12 2.95
CA LYS A 3 -5.01 -3.81 3.82
C LYS A 3 -4.85 -2.50 4.60
N ILE A 4 -3.61 -2.05 4.82
CA ILE A 4 -3.30 -0.84 5.60
C ILE A 4 -3.39 0.43 4.72
N TYR A 5 -3.11 0.32 3.42
CA TYR A 5 -3.02 1.45 2.50
C TYR A 5 -4.17 1.47 1.47
N GLY A 6 -5.38 1.12 1.91
CA GLY A 6 -6.59 1.17 1.08
C GLY A 6 -7.72 1.89 1.81
N GLY A 7 -8.83 2.12 1.12
CA GLY A 7 -9.94 2.89 1.69
C GLY A 7 -11.28 2.57 1.06
N ARG A 8 -12.31 3.25 1.53
CA ARG A 8 -13.67 3.13 0.99
C ARG A 8 -13.74 3.84 -0.37
N GLN A 9 -13.90 3.08 -1.45
CA GLN A 9 -14.16 3.62 -2.76
C GLN A 9 -15.66 3.88 -2.92
N ARG A 10 -16.01 5.13 -3.26
CA ARG A 10 -17.40 5.54 -3.53
C ARG A 10 -17.65 5.45 -5.04
N ASN A 11 -18.48 4.52 -5.49
CA ASN A 11 -18.78 4.29 -6.91
C ASN A 11 -20.05 5.03 -7.37
N GLY A 12 -20.31 6.21 -6.80
CA GLY A 12 -21.52 6.99 -7.08
C GLY A 12 -22.79 6.26 -6.65
N VAL A 13 -23.57 5.80 -7.64
CA VAL A 13 -24.87 5.11 -7.46
C VAL A 13 -24.73 3.67 -6.96
N CYS A 14 -23.56 3.05 -7.12
CA CYS A 14 -23.30 1.69 -6.65
C CYS A 14 -22.77 1.70 -5.20
N PRO A 15 -23.07 0.65 -4.40
CA PRO A 15 -22.53 0.50 -3.06
C PRO A 15 -21.00 0.65 -3.00
N ALA A 16 -20.55 1.29 -1.93
CA ALA A 16 -19.14 1.50 -1.69
C ALA A 16 -18.45 0.20 -1.24
N HIS A 17 -17.26 -0.07 -1.76
CA HIS A 17 -16.44 -1.20 -1.35
C HIS A 17 -15.02 -0.76 -0.97
N PHE A 18 -14.29 -1.62 -0.27
CA PHE A 18 -12.90 -1.35 0.05
C PHE A 18 -12.06 -1.52 -1.23
N SER A 19 -11.33 -0.47 -1.58
CA SER A 19 -10.37 -0.49 -2.67
C SER A 19 -8.97 -0.40 -2.10
N ALA A 20 -8.12 -1.34 -2.54
CA ALA A 20 -6.75 -1.39 -2.11
C ALA A 20 -5.95 -0.29 -2.85
N GLY A 21 -5.10 0.45 -2.14
CA GLY A 21 -4.33 1.55 -2.75
C GLY A 21 -3.33 1.10 -3.81
N PHE A 22 -2.62 2.04 -4.42
CA PHE A 22 -1.83 1.73 -5.60
C PHE A 22 -0.58 0.88 -5.28
N ARG A 23 -0.65 -0.40 -5.65
CA ARG A 23 0.39 -1.42 -5.35
C ARG A 23 1.80 -1.05 -5.81
N ASN A 24 1.92 -0.40 -6.97
CA ASN A 24 3.23 -0.08 -7.53
C ASN A 24 3.91 1.10 -6.81
N VAL A 25 3.15 2.06 -6.27
CA VAL A 25 3.74 3.15 -5.47
C VAL A 25 4.25 2.61 -4.14
N VAL A 26 3.46 1.77 -3.46
CA VAL A 26 3.89 1.14 -2.19
C VAL A 26 5.19 0.35 -2.37
N ARG A 27 5.33 -0.38 -3.49
CA ARG A 27 6.56 -1.11 -3.81
C ARG A 27 7.76 -0.20 -4.06
N LYS A 28 7.59 0.89 -4.81
CA LYS A 28 8.67 1.86 -5.06
C LYS A 28 9.12 2.54 -3.78
N VAL A 29 8.16 2.98 -2.95
CA VAL A 29 8.45 3.59 -1.64
C VAL A 29 9.17 2.60 -0.74
N TRP A 30 8.74 1.34 -0.71
CA TRP A 30 9.42 0.28 0.04
C TRP A 30 10.87 0.08 -0.41
N GLN A 31 11.12 -0.01 -1.73
CA GLN A 31 12.47 -0.15 -2.28
C GLN A 31 13.36 1.06 -1.98
N ALA A 32 12.80 2.28 -2.05
CA ALA A 32 13.52 3.49 -1.71
C ALA A 32 13.90 3.52 -0.21
N LEU A 33 12.96 3.16 0.68
CA LEU A 33 13.20 3.07 2.12
C LEU A 33 14.21 1.97 2.48
N ASP A 34 14.21 0.86 1.74
CA ASP A 34 15.20 -0.20 1.86
C ASP A 34 16.59 0.30 1.46
N GLY A 35 16.70 1.04 0.35
CA GLY A 35 17.94 1.66 -0.10
C GLY A 35 18.49 2.69 0.88
N LEU A 36 17.62 3.39 1.60
CA LEU A 36 17.99 4.33 2.66
C LEU A 36 18.33 3.64 4.00
N ARG A 37 18.30 2.30 4.07
CA ARG A 37 18.48 1.48 5.30
C ARG A 37 17.55 1.88 6.45
N MET A 38 16.41 2.49 6.12
CA MET A 38 15.38 2.88 7.10
C MET A 38 14.46 1.72 7.48
N LEU A 39 14.47 0.64 6.69
CA LEU A 39 13.76 -0.59 7.00
C LEU A 39 14.76 -1.62 7.54
N GLY A 40 14.54 -2.07 8.79
CA GLY A 40 15.26 -3.22 9.33
C GLY A 40 14.83 -4.46 8.58
N LYS A 41 15.72 -5.03 7.75
CA LYS A 41 15.51 -6.38 7.22
C LYS A 41 15.61 -7.34 8.40
N ASN A 42 14.50 -7.97 8.74
CA ASN A 42 14.52 -9.15 9.59
C ASN A 42 14.79 -10.35 8.66
N PRO A 43 15.98 -10.97 8.69
CA PRO A 43 16.19 -12.23 8.02
C PRO A 43 15.49 -13.31 8.84
N GLY A 44 14.29 -13.68 8.43
CA GLY A 44 13.62 -14.90 8.88
C GLY A 44 14.03 -16.08 8.02
#